data_AF-A0AAN0S5R1-F1
#
_entry.id   AF-A0AAN0S5R1-F1
#
_cell.length_a   1.000
_cell.length_b   1.000
_cell.length_c   1.000
_cell.angle_alpha   90.00
_cell.angle_beta   90.00
_cell.angle_gamma   90.00
#
_symmetry.space_group_name_H-M   'P 1'
#
loop_
_entity.id
_entity.type
_entity.pdbx_description
1 polymer ?
#
loop_
_entity_poly.entity_id
_entity_poly.type
_entity_poly.pdbx_seq_one_letter_code
_entity_poly.pdbx_strand_id
1 'polypeptide(L)'
;MHIVMDLFIGALLCNSVPHLVCGLTGERFPTPFAKPRGVGLSSPLINFIWGTLNALIALLLIFKSESSFAQPHNLIPAAIGFLLMGLYLSVHFGKVKQASKRPK
;
A
#
# COMPACT_ATOMS: atom_id res chain seq x y z
N MET A 1 20.01 13.44 2.25
CA MET A 1 19.58 12.02 2.17
C MET A 1 18.55 11.75 3.26
N HIS A 2 17.31 11.45 2.88
CA HIS A 2 16.21 11.18 3.80
C HIS A 2 15.78 9.71 3.70
N ILE A 3 16.69 8.79 4.06
CA ILE A 3 16.51 7.33 3.92
C ILE A 3 15.16 6.86 4.49
N VAL A 4 14.77 7.37 5.67
CA VAL A 4 13.50 7.03 6.31
C VAL A 4 12.32 7.47 5.45
N MET A 5 12.35 8.69 4.90
CA MET A 5 11.28 9.18 4.02
C MET A 5 11.22 8.37 2.73
N ASP A 6 12.37 8.06 2.12
CA ASP A 6 12.46 7.22 0.93
C ASP A 6 11.85 5.81 1.16
N LEU A 7 12.16 5.17 2.29
CA LEU A 7 11.53 3.90 2.70
C LEU A 7 10.01 4.01 2.79
N PHE A 8 9.49 5.07 3.42
CA PHE A 8 8.04 5.29 3.53
C PHE A 8 7.40 5.60 2.18
N ILE A 9 8.07 6.35 1.30
CA ILE A 9 7.57 6.61 -0.06
C ILE A 9 7.33 5.28 -0.78
N GLY A 10 8.33 4.41 -0.81
CA GLY A 10 8.20 3.09 -1.44
C GLY A 10 7.08 2.23 -0.84
N ALA A 11 7.01 2.18 0.49
CA ALA A 11 5.99 1.43 1.20
C ALA A 11 4.57 1.94 0.91
N LEU A 12 4.36 3.25 0.94
CA LEU A 12 3.06 3.87 0.64
C LEU A 12 2.66 3.68 -0.82
N LEU A 13 3.60 3.82 -1.76
CA LEU A 13 3.35 3.54 -3.18
C LEU A 13 2.91 2.09 -3.38
N CYS A 14 3.61 1.12 -2.78
CA CYS A 14 3.22 -0.30 -2.85
C CYS A 14 1.84 -0.54 -2.24
N ASN A 15 1.57 0.03 -1.07
CA ASN A 15 0.29 -0.10 -0.39
C ASN A 15 -0.87 0.51 -1.19
N SER A 16 -0.63 1.56 -1.97
CA SER A 16 -1.66 2.17 -2.81
C SER A 16 -2.18 1.22 -3.91
N VAL A 17 -1.33 0.33 -4.44
CA VAL A 17 -1.64 -0.51 -5.61
C VAL A 17 -2.90 -1.37 -5.44
N PRO A 18 -2.98 -2.30 -4.46
CA PRO A 18 -4.16 -3.17 -4.36
C PRO A 18 -5.44 -2.38 -4.06
N HIS A 19 -5.33 -1.28 -3.31
CA HIS A 19 -6.48 -0.46 -2.94
C HIS A 19 -7.01 0.38 -4.11
N LEU A 20 -6.12 0.95 -4.92
CA LEU A 20 -6.51 1.65 -6.14
C LEU A 20 -7.06 0.68 -7.19
N VAL A 21 -6.40 -0.46 -7.40
CA VAL A 21 -6.88 -1.48 -8.35
C VAL A 21 -8.27 -1.96 -7.94
N CYS A 22 -8.48 -2.40 -6.70
CA CYS A 22 -9.79 -2.86 -6.27
C CYS A 22 -10.83 -1.74 -6.26
N GLY A 23 -10.46 -0.53 -5.82
CA GLY A 23 -11.37 0.61 -5.80
C GLY A 23 -11.86 1.03 -7.20
N LEU A 24 -10.94 1.12 -8.17
CA LEU A 24 -11.25 1.53 -9.56
C LEU A 24 -11.94 0.43 -10.38
N THR A 25 -11.71 -0.84 -10.05
CA THR A 25 -12.36 -1.98 -10.74
C THR A 25 -13.70 -2.39 -10.11
N GLY A 26 -14.17 -1.68 -9.08
CA GLY A 26 -15.44 -2.00 -8.42
C GLY A 26 -15.37 -3.21 -7.47
N GLU A 27 -14.16 -3.67 -7.12
CA GLU A 27 -13.92 -4.83 -6.27
C GLU A 27 -13.84 -4.47 -4.79
N ARG A 28 -14.27 -5.41 -3.95
CA ARG A 28 -14.13 -5.27 -2.49
C ARG A 28 -12.80 -5.83 -2.03
N PHE A 29 -12.14 -5.10 -1.13
CA PHE A 29 -10.83 -5.51 -0.60
C PHE A 29 -10.65 -5.09 0.85
N PRO A 30 -9.84 -5.80 1.67
CA PRO A 30 -9.67 -5.45 3.06
C PRO A 30 -8.98 -4.11 3.25
N THR A 31 -9.42 -3.32 4.24
CA THR A 31 -8.76 -2.07 4.63
C THR A 31 -8.64 -1.98 6.16
N PRO A 32 -7.84 -1.04 6.70
CA PRO A 32 -7.78 -0.79 8.15
C PRO A 32 -9.13 -0.39 8.76
N PHE A 33 -10.08 0.06 7.94
CA PHE A 33 -11.40 0.53 8.37
C PHE A 33 -12.47 -0.58 8.41
N ALA A 34 -12.17 -1.74 7.82
CA ALA A 34 -13.08 -2.88 7.83
C ALA A 34 -13.23 -3.48 9.25
N LYS A 35 -14.25 -4.33 9.43
CA LYS A 35 -14.42 -5.17 10.63
C LYS A 35 -14.45 -6.64 10.22
N PRO A 36 -13.52 -7.49 10.70
CA PRO A 36 -12.33 -7.16 11.49
C PRO A 36 -11.32 -6.30 10.69
N ARG A 37 -10.52 -5.47 11.38
CA ARG A 37 -9.58 -4.54 10.72
C ARG A 37 -8.55 -5.30 9.88
N GLY A 38 -8.30 -4.84 8.66
CA GLY A 38 -7.32 -5.47 7.75
C GLY A 38 -7.69 -6.89 7.29
N VAL A 39 -8.90 -7.37 7.60
CA VAL A 39 -9.38 -8.73 7.26
C VAL A 39 -10.74 -8.66 6.58
N GLY A 40 -11.71 -7.96 7.19
CA GLY A 40 -13.03 -7.74 6.62
C GLY A 40 -12.94 -6.93 5.32
N LEU A 41 -13.97 -7.01 4.49
CA LEU A 41 -14.00 -6.33 3.20
C LEU A 41 -14.58 -4.92 3.33
N SER A 42 -13.90 -3.94 2.74
CA SER A 42 -14.45 -2.59 2.54
C SER A 42 -15.01 -2.44 1.13
N SER A 43 -15.88 -1.44 0.94
CA SER A 43 -16.42 -1.10 -0.37
C SER A 43 -15.33 -0.62 -1.33
N PRO A 44 -15.61 -0.64 -2.66
CA PRO A 44 -14.68 -0.11 -3.65
C PRO A 44 -14.33 1.37 -3.40
N LEU A 45 -15.32 2.19 -3.02
CA LEU A 45 -15.10 3.60 -2.70
C LEU A 45 -14.10 3.80 -1.54
N ILE A 46 -14.21 3.01 -0.47
CA ILE A 46 -13.29 3.09 0.67
C ILE A 46 -11.88 2.64 0.27
N ASN A 47 -11.76 1.63 -0.59
CA ASN A 47 -10.47 1.22 -1.15
C ASN A 47 -9.85 2.31 -2.04
N PHE A 48 -10.64 2.93 -2.91
CA PHE A 48 -10.16 4.04 -3.74
C PHE A 48 -9.66 5.21 -2.90
N ILE A 49 -10.43 5.65 -1.89
CA ILE A 49 -10.02 6.74 -0.99
C ILE A 49 -8.73 6.37 -0.24
N TRP A 50 -8.66 5.15 0.31
CA TRP A 50 -7.49 4.71 1.06
C TRP A 50 -6.23 4.60 0.18
N GLY A 51 -6.35 4.01 -1.01
CA GLY A 51 -5.27 3.95 -1.99
C GLY A 51 -4.80 5.34 -2.43
N THR A 52 -5.74 6.25 -2.67
CA THR A 52 -5.45 7.65 -3.03
C THR A 52 -4.71 8.37 -1.91
N LEU A 53 -5.13 8.21 -0.65
CA LEU A 53 -4.42 8.79 0.50
C LEU A 53 -2.97 8.30 0.60
N ASN A 54 -2.73 7.00 0.39
CA ASN A 54 -1.37 6.47 0.37
C ASN A 54 -0.52 7.10 -0.75
N ALA A 55 -1.07 7.20 -1.96
CA ALA A 55 -0.38 7.84 -3.08
C ALA A 55 -0.11 9.33 -2.84
N LEU A 56 -1.08 10.08 -2.31
CA LEU A 56 -0.92 11.50 -2.00
C LEU A 56 0.12 11.75 -0.91
N ILE A 57 0.14 10.93 0.14
CA ILE A 57 1.17 11.03 1.19
C ILE A 57 2.55 10.70 0.61
N ALA A 58 2.65 9.67 -0.25
CA ALA A 58 3.91 9.36 -0.93
C ALA A 58 4.40 10.53 -1.81
N LEU A 59 3.52 11.15 -2.59
CA LEU A 59 3.84 12.34 -3.39
C LEU A 59 4.29 13.51 -2.50
N LEU A 60 3.58 13.79 -1.41
CA LEU A 60 3.94 14.82 -0.46
C LEU A 60 5.33 14.57 0.15
N LEU A 61 5.65 13.32 0.47
CA LEU A 61 6.96 12.94 0.96
C LEU A 61 8.04 13.17 -0.11
N ILE A 62 7.82 12.76 -1.36
CA ILE A 62 8.76 13.01 -2.48
C ILE A 62 9.08 14.50 -2.60
N PHE A 63 8.06 15.36 -2.57
CA PHE A 63 8.26 16.81 -2.63
C PHE A 63 9.00 17.35 -1.40
N LYS A 64 8.68 16.86 -0.20
CA LYS A 64 9.26 17.37 1.05
C LYS A 64 10.70 16.92 1.28
N SER A 65 11.06 15.73 0.82
CA SER A 65 12.43 15.20 0.94
C SER A 65 13.33 15.58 -0.22
N GLU A 66 12.80 16.29 -1.22
CA GLU A 66 13.48 16.55 -2.50
C GLU A 66 14.01 15.26 -3.14
N SER A 67 13.30 14.14 -2.93
CA SER A 67 13.76 12.84 -3.37
C SER A 67 13.73 12.73 -4.89
N SER A 68 14.89 12.46 -5.48
CA SER A 68 15.02 12.22 -6.91
C SER A 68 15.35 10.76 -7.16
N PHE A 69 14.41 10.01 -7.73
CA PHE A 69 14.64 8.62 -8.12
C PHE A 69 15.62 8.44 -9.28
N ALA A 70 16.11 9.53 -9.87
CA ALA A 70 17.29 9.49 -10.75
C ALA A 70 18.58 9.20 -9.98
N GLN A 71 18.60 9.40 -8.65
CA GLN A 71 19.75 9.17 -7.80
C GLN A 71 19.64 7.82 -7.06
N PRO A 72 20.65 6.92 -7.15
CA PRO A 72 20.59 5.61 -6.51
C PRO A 72 20.33 5.66 -5.00
N HIS A 73 20.82 6.70 -4.34
CA HIS A 73 20.69 6.84 -2.89
C HIS A 73 19.28 7.17 -2.41
N ASN A 74 18.39 7.68 -3.28
CA ASN A 74 16.96 7.80 -2.99
C ASN A 74 16.18 6.58 -3.49
N LEU A 75 16.56 6.08 -4.68
CA LEU A 75 15.88 4.95 -5.32
C LEU A 75 16.02 3.66 -4.51
N ILE A 76 17.21 3.32 -4.02
CA ILE A 76 17.47 2.06 -3.31
C ILE A 76 16.62 1.95 -2.03
N PRO A 77 16.60 2.94 -1.12
CA PRO A 77 15.72 2.86 0.06
C PRO A 77 14.24 2.80 -0.30
N ALA A 78 13.79 3.56 -1.32
CA ALA A 78 12.41 3.47 -1.78
C ALA A 78 12.06 2.09 -2.35
N ALA A 79 12.95 1.48 -3.13
CA ALA A 79 12.77 0.12 -3.63
C ALA A 79 12.70 -0.91 -2.49
N ILE A 80 13.53 -0.76 -1.45
CA ILE A 80 13.47 -1.60 -0.25
C ILE A 80 12.12 -1.44 0.46
N GLY A 81 11.65 -0.20 0.66
CA GLY A 81 10.35 0.08 1.27
C GLY A 81 9.19 -0.54 0.49
N PHE A 82 9.23 -0.44 -0.84
CA PHE A 82 8.26 -1.08 -1.73
C PHE A 82 8.29 -2.60 -1.58
N LEU A 83 9.48 -3.21 -1.60
CA LEU A 83 9.64 -4.66 -1.48
C LEU A 83 9.12 -5.21 -0.16
N LEU A 84 9.48 -4.57 0.96
CA LEU A 84 9.05 -4.99 2.29
C LEU A 84 7.53 -4.89 2.45
N MET A 85 6.92 -3.81 1.97
CA MET A 85 5.46 -3.68 1.97
C MET A 85 4.81 -4.73 1.06
N GLY A 86 5.32 -4.94 -0.14
CA GLY A 86 4.80 -5.94 -1.08
C GLY A 86 4.83 -7.36 -0.51
N LEU A 87 5.93 -7.74 0.15
CA LEU A 87 6.06 -9.01 0.86
C LEU A 87 5.00 -9.14 1.95
N TYR A 88 4.85 -8.11 2.78
CA TYR A 88 3.84 -8.09 3.85
C TYR A 88 2.42 -8.25 3.27
N LEU A 89 2.04 -7.44 2.28
CA LEU A 89 0.69 -7.48 1.69
C LEU A 89 0.41 -8.82 1.01
N SER A 90 1.38 -9.37 0.28
CA SER A 90 1.27 -10.67 -0.38
C SER A 90 0.99 -11.80 0.62
N VAL A 91 1.78 -11.86 1.70
CA VAL A 91 1.61 -12.89 2.74
C VAL A 91 0.32 -12.68 3.53
N HIS A 92 0.06 -11.46 3.99
CA HIS A 92 -1.09 -11.14 4.83
C HIS A 92 -2.41 -11.38 4.09
N PHE A 93 -2.59 -10.76 2.92
CA PHE A 93 -3.83 -10.92 2.17
C PHE A 93 -3.97 -12.31 1.54
N GLY A 94 -2.86 -13.00 1.25
CA GLY A 94 -2.85 -14.42 0.92
C GLY A 94 -3.53 -15.26 2.01
N LYS A 95 -3.12 -15.07 3.27
CA LYS A 95 -3.72 -15.75 4.43
C LYS A 95 -5.20 -15.38 4.62
N VAL A 96 -5.54 -14.09 4.53
CA VAL A 96 -6.94 -13.61 4.65
C VAL A 96 -7.84 -14.25 3.59
N LYS A 97 -7.40 -14.29 2.33
CA LYS A 97 -8.17 -14.85 1.22
C LYS A 97 -8.34 -16.37 1.35
N GLN A 98 -7.34 -17.08 1.87
CA GLN A 98 -7.43 -18.52 2.14
C GLN A 98 -8.37 -18.83 3.30
N ALA A 99 -8.30 -18.05 4.40
CA ALA A 99 -9.17 -18.23 5.55
C ALA A 99 -10.65 -18.02 5.19
N SER A 100 -10.95 -17.05 4.30
CA SER A 100 -12.30 -16.81 3.78
C SER A 100 -12.87 -17.97 2.96
N LYS A 101 -12.02 -18.80 2.34
CA LYS A 101 -12.43 -19.93 1.49
C LYS A 101 -12.63 -21.25 2.25
N ARG A 102 -12.22 -21.35 3.52
CA ARG A 102 -12.40 -22.59 4.29
C ARG A 102 -13.88 -22.78 4.64
N PRO A 103 -14.49 -23.95 4.36
CA PRO A 103 -15.82 -24.25 4.86
C PRO A 103 -15.81 -24.20 6.39
N LYS A 104 -16.85 -23.63 6.97
CA LYS A 104 -17.06 -23.60 8.42
C LYS A 104 -17.44 -24.98 8.94
#